data_AF-A0A1E5GCU2-F1
#
_entry.id   AF-A0A1E5GCU2-F1
#
_cell.length_a   1.000
_cell.length_b   1.000
_cell.length_c   1.000
_cell.angle_alpha   90.00
_cell.angle_beta   90.00
_cell.angle_gamma   90.00
#
_symmetry.space_group_name_H-M   'P 1'
#
loop_
_entity.id
_entity.type
_entity.pdbx_description
1 polymer ?
#
loop_
_entity_poly.entity_id
_entity_poly.type
_entity_poly.pdbx_seq_one_letter_code
_entity_poly.pdbx_strand_id
1 'polypeptide(L)'
;MTTKKIEFNAIEEIITKNFALECCEMSEKFSFFRRFLVGGFFSTLLLMLGFFSQYAITHFHSATITLDSTNEYQYFVTPMSIVFILSSILFFTLVFGGTFYRKRLNIKLSLFSAKWLMAITIFLYALSFIVSQLLISIKILRYFYSILFIISIFLIIFKTKKNINELLYGEKKEDDFISKNWKKIRELIGILFSVTMIYSVLFQNNSTLKQNFYLILLWFFPILIIVAGFFWTSIYKSYVKLFYLNYFSEDFRKKFGVDNGIWYGSKSKEYKKEQRKNSNPFLNT
;
A
#
# COMPACT_ATOMS: atom_id res chain seq x y z
N MET A 1 2.61 4.86 -27.83
CA MET A 1 1.37 4.58 -27.07
C MET A 1 0.45 5.77 -27.22
N THR A 2 -0.53 5.68 -28.11
CA THR A 2 -1.58 6.69 -28.26
C THR A 2 -2.47 6.66 -27.02
N THR A 3 -2.40 7.71 -26.18
CA THR A 3 -3.32 7.90 -25.06
C THR A 3 -4.72 8.13 -25.61
N LYS A 4 -5.49 7.04 -25.78
CA LYS A 4 -6.93 7.11 -26.05
C LYS A 4 -7.53 7.96 -24.94
N LYS A 5 -8.07 9.13 -25.28
CA LYS A 5 -8.70 10.03 -24.32
C LYS A 5 -9.94 9.30 -23.80
N ILE A 6 -9.91 8.90 -22.52
CA ILE A 6 -11.04 8.20 -21.92
C ILE A 6 -12.13 9.24 -21.70
N GLU A 7 -13.31 8.99 -22.26
CA GLU A 7 -14.48 9.87 -22.15
C GLU A 7 -15.27 9.58 -20.87
N PHE A 8 -16.03 10.56 -20.38
CA PHE A 8 -16.82 10.45 -19.16
C PHE A 8 -17.77 9.25 -19.20
N ASN A 9 -18.45 9.03 -20.33
CA ASN A 9 -19.41 7.93 -20.54
C ASN A 9 -18.80 6.55 -20.26
N ALA A 10 -17.50 6.36 -20.55
CA ALA A 10 -16.82 5.09 -20.32
C ALA A 10 -16.55 4.80 -18.84
N ILE A 11 -16.54 5.84 -17.99
CA ILE A 11 -16.23 5.72 -16.55
C ILE A 11 -17.47 5.91 -15.67
N GLU A 12 -18.53 6.44 -16.24
CA GLU A 12 -19.75 6.85 -15.55
C GLU A 12 -20.42 5.74 -14.74
N GLU A 13 -20.35 4.51 -15.25
CA GLU A 13 -20.97 3.31 -14.66
C GLU A 13 -20.08 2.66 -13.58
N ILE A 14 -18.78 2.97 -13.57
CA ILE A 14 -17.79 2.39 -12.65
C ILE A 14 -17.86 3.05 -11.27
N ILE A 15 -18.19 4.33 -11.26
CA ILE A 15 -18.20 5.20 -10.08
C ILE A 15 -19.65 5.37 -9.63
N THR A 16 -19.95 4.88 -8.43
CA THR A 16 -21.30 4.99 -7.85
C THR A 16 -21.44 6.27 -7.04
N LYS A 17 -22.68 6.77 -6.93
CA LYS A 17 -23.01 7.92 -6.07
C LYS A 17 -22.59 7.66 -4.61
N ASN A 18 -22.84 6.45 -4.10
CA ASN A 18 -22.47 6.07 -2.73
C ASN A 18 -20.97 6.18 -2.49
N PHE A 19 -20.15 5.68 -3.43
CA PHE A 19 -18.69 5.79 -3.34
C PHE A 19 -18.23 7.25 -3.28
N ALA A 20 -18.80 8.13 -4.12
CA ALA A 20 -18.46 9.55 -4.12
C ALA A 20 -18.87 10.24 -2.82
N LEU A 21 -20.06 9.94 -2.29
CA LEU A 21 -20.55 10.50 -1.02
C LEU A 21 -19.71 10.03 0.17
N GLU A 22 -19.36 8.75 0.23
CA GLU A 22 -18.45 8.20 1.26
C GLU A 22 -17.10 8.92 1.25
N CYS A 23 -16.55 9.21 0.07
CA CYS A 23 -15.30 9.98 -0.06
C CYS A 23 -15.44 11.41 0.50
N CYS A 24 -16.54 12.08 0.18
CA CYS A 24 -16.83 13.42 0.69
C CYS A 24 -16.99 13.43 2.21
N GLU A 25 -17.81 12.53 2.74
CA GLU A 25 -18.12 12.40 4.15
C GLU A 25 -16.87 12.05 4.96
N MET A 26 -16.09 11.07 4.50
CA MET A 26 -14.83 10.69 5.13
C MET A 26 -13.87 11.88 5.16
N SER A 27 -13.73 12.62 4.05
CA SER A 27 -12.86 13.81 3.99
C SER A 27 -13.24 14.90 4.98
N GLU A 28 -14.53 15.09 5.22
CA GLU A 28 -15.03 16.11 6.16
C GLU A 28 -14.91 15.67 7.63
N LYS A 29 -15.25 14.40 7.91
CA LYS A 29 -15.15 13.77 9.23
C LYS A 29 -13.71 13.54 9.70
N PHE A 30 -12.75 13.43 8.78
CA PHE A 30 -11.35 13.17 9.11
C PHE A 30 -10.66 14.44 9.64
N SER A 31 -10.80 14.63 10.96
CA SER A 31 -10.27 15.77 11.71
C SER A 31 -8.74 15.81 11.76
N PHE A 32 -8.18 16.96 12.15
CA PHE A 32 -6.74 17.09 12.39
C PHE A 32 -6.24 16.01 13.35
N PHE A 33 -6.93 15.81 14.47
CA PHE A 33 -6.57 14.79 15.46
C PHE A 33 -6.61 13.38 14.89
N ARG A 34 -7.63 13.02 14.09
CA ARG A 34 -7.68 11.71 13.42
C ARG A 34 -6.53 11.52 12.43
N ARG A 35 -6.15 12.58 11.69
CA ARG A 35 -4.98 12.57 10.80
C ARG A 35 -3.68 12.42 11.58
N PHE A 36 -3.56 13.11 12.70
CA PHE A 36 -2.42 12.99 13.59
C PHE A 36 -2.27 11.56 14.11
N LEU A 37 -3.36 10.94 14.57
CA LEU A 37 -3.35 9.54 15.01
C LEU A 37 -2.96 8.57 13.89
N VAL A 38 -3.57 8.69 12.72
CA VAL A 38 -3.29 7.78 11.59
C VAL A 38 -1.89 7.99 11.01
N GLY A 39 -1.48 9.24 10.85
CA GLY A 39 -0.11 9.58 10.44
C GLY A 39 0.90 9.08 11.45
N GLY A 40 0.66 9.32 12.75
CA GLY A 40 1.51 8.85 13.83
C GLY A 40 1.63 7.33 13.82
N PHE A 41 0.51 6.61 13.71
CA PHE A 41 0.49 5.15 13.64
C PHE A 41 1.38 4.61 12.50
N PHE A 42 1.19 5.08 11.26
CA PHE A 42 1.96 4.58 10.12
C PHE A 42 3.44 4.97 10.18
N SER A 43 3.76 6.18 10.64
CA SER A 43 5.15 6.61 10.80
C SER A 43 5.85 5.87 11.92
N THR A 44 5.19 5.64 13.05
CA THR A 44 5.71 4.80 14.14
C THR A 44 5.88 3.35 13.70
N LEU A 45 4.97 2.79 12.89
CA LEU A 45 5.12 1.45 12.36
C LEU A 45 6.38 1.30 11.47
N LEU A 46 6.63 2.28 10.59
CA LEU A 46 7.86 2.32 9.79
C LEU A 46 9.12 2.44 10.66
N LEU A 47 9.08 3.29 11.68
CA LEU A 47 10.18 3.44 12.64
C LEU A 47 10.43 2.16 13.44
N MET A 48 9.37 1.49 13.90
CA MET A 48 9.46 0.22 14.62
C MET A 48 10.14 -0.86 13.78
N LEU A 49 9.80 -0.95 12.49
CA LEU A 49 10.50 -1.86 11.57
C LEU A 49 11.99 -1.50 11.43
N GLY A 50 12.31 -0.22 11.34
CA GLY A 50 13.70 0.26 11.34
C GLY A 50 14.44 -0.10 12.64
N PHE A 51 13.88 0.20 13.81
CA PHE A 51 14.50 -0.13 15.09
C PHE A 51 14.64 -1.64 15.30
N PHE A 52 13.63 -2.41 14.94
CA PHE A 52 13.70 -3.87 14.96
C PHE A 52 14.84 -4.38 14.08
N SER A 53 15.03 -3.80 12.90
CA SER A 53 16.12 -4.19 12.01
C SER A 53 17.52 -3.91 12.60
N GLN A 54 17.71 -2.79 13.29
CA GLN A 54 18.95 -2.47 14.00
C GLN A 54 19.21 -3.39 15.18
N TYR A 55 18.16 -3.64 15.96
CA TYR A 55 18.20 -4.61 17.05
C TYR A 55 18.59 -5.99 16.53
N ALA A 56 17.99 -6.43 15.43
CA ALA A 56 18.30 -7.69 14.78
C ALA A 56 19.78 -7.78 14.36
N ILE A 57 20.33 -6.74 13.74
CA ILE A 57 21.75 -6.68 13.37
C ILE A 57 22.66 -6.79 14.59
N THR A 58 22.34 -6.09 15.67
CA THR A 58 23.25 -5.92 16.80
C THR A 58 23.24 -7.13 17.74
N HIS A 59 22.08 -7.76 17.93
CA HIS A 59 21.87 -8.74 18.98
C HIS A 59 21.68 -10.18 18.49
N PHE A 60 21.37 -10.41 17.20
CA PHE A 60 21.13 -11.77 16.73
C PHE A 60 22.39 -12.59 16.42
N HIS A 61 23.58 -12.00 16.54
CA HIS A 61 24.84 -12.76 16.53
C HIS A 61 25.13 -13.47 17.85
N SER A 62 24.60 -12.96 18.97
CA SER A 62 24.77 -13.52 20.31
C SER A 62 23.50 -14.21 20.86
N ALA A 63 22.41 -14.19 20.10
CA ALA A 63 21.16 -14.86 20.45
C ALA A 63 21.25 -16.39 20.26
N THR A 64 20.36 -17.13 20.92
CA THR A 64 20.20 -18.59 20.75
C THR A 64 19.90 -19.02 19.30
N ILE A 65 19.47 -18.09 18.45
CA ILE A 65 19.37 -18.26 17.00
C ILE A 65 20.44 -17.37 16.39
N THR A 66 21.60 -17.95 16.06
CA THR A 66 22.70 -17.21 15.43
C THR A 66 22.34 -16.85 14.00
N LEU A 67 22.05 -15.58 13.75
CA LEU A 67 21.87 -15.08 12.38
C LEU A 67 23.22 -14.73 11.74
N ASP A 68 23.23 -14.76 10.41
CA ASP A 68 24.43 -14.56 9.59
C ASP A 68 24.95 -13.12 9.71
N SER A 69 26.17 -12.95 10.22
CA SER A 69 26.87 -11.65 10.36
C SER A 69 27.36 -11.06 9.06
N THR A 70 27.31 -11.85 7.99
CA THR A 70 27.62 -11.39 6.64
C THR A 70 26.37 -11.15 5.80
N ASN A 71 25.19 -11.05 6.44
CA ASN A 71 23.93 -10.85 5.75
C ASN A 71 23.92 -9.51 4.99
N GLU A 72 23.85 -9.59 3.67
CA GLU A 72 23.88 -8.45 2.75
C GLU A 72 22.72 -7.46 2.95
N TYR A 73 21.62 -7.89 3.58
CA TYR A 73 20.45 -7.04 3.84
C TYR A 73 20.67 -6.06 4.99
N GLN A 74 21.69 -6.26 5.82
CA GLN A 74 22.01 -5.36 6.93
C GLN A 74 22.27 -3.94 6.40
N TYR A 75 23.03 -3.81 5.32
CA TYR A 75 23.37 -2.51 4.70
C TYR A 75 22.17 -1.71 4.20
N PHE A 76 21.05 -2.37 3.86
CA PHE A 76 19.84 -1.69 3.39
C PHE A 76 19.03 -1.06 4.52
N VAL A 77 19.22 -1.53 5.76
CA VAL A 77 18.53 -1.02 6.95
C VAL A 77 19.45 -0.24 7.89
N THR A 78 20.77 -0.31 7.69
CA THR A 78 21.75 0.50 8.42
C THR A 78 21.44 2.01 8.38
N PRO A 79 20.96 2.60 7.27
CA PRO A 79 20.65 4.03 7.21
C PRO A 79 19.34 4.37 7.94
N MET A 80 19.31 4.29 9.28
CA MET A 80 18.13 4.67 10.07
C MET A 80 17.67 6.10 9.85
N SER A 81 18.60 6.99 9.49
CA SER A 81 18.27 8.36 9.09
C SER A 81 17.32 8.39 7.88
N ILE A 82 17.45 7.49 6.91
CA ILE A 82 16.55 7.42 5.74
C ILE A 82 15.14 7.00 6.18
N VAL A 83 15.03 5.97 7.02
CA VAL A 83 13.73 5.51 7.56
C VAL A 83 13.08 6.63 8.40
N PHE A 84 13.87 7.34 9.19
CA PHE A 84 13.40 8.48 9.99
C PHE A 84 12.92 9.65 9.13
N ILE A 85 13.72 10.07 8.14
CA ILE A 85 13.35 11.15 7.21
C ILE A 85 12.07 10.78 6.46
N LEU A 86 11.99 9.55 5.94
CA LEU A 86 10.84 9.09 5.19
C LEU A 86 9.57 9.05 6.06
N SER A 87 9.66 8.46 7.26
CA SER A 87 8.53 8.42 8.21
C SER A 87 8.08 9.82 8.62
N SER A 88 9.01 10.77 8.76
CA SER A 88 8.72 12.17 9.05
C SER A 88 8.01 12.84 7.88
N ILE A 89 8.52 12.71 6.65
CA ILE A 89 7.87 13.27 5.45
C ILE A 89 6.45 12.72 5.31
N LEU A 90 6.26 11.41 5.49
CA LEU A 90 4.93 10.78 5.44
C LEU A 90 3.99 11.32 6.52
N PHE A 91 4.50 11.50 7.74
CA PHE A 91 3.73 12.08 8.84
C PHE A 91 3.28 13.51 8.51
N PHE A 92 4.24 14.39 8.22
CA PHE A 92 3.98 15.81 8.00
C PHE A 92 3.04 16.04 6.82
N THR A 93 3.23 15.30 5.73
CA THR A 93 2.39 15.45 4.54
C THR A 93 0.96 14.96 4.77
N LEU A 94 0.75 13.85 5.49
CA LEU A 94 -0.58 13.34 5.82
C LEU A 94 -1.33 14.29 6.76
N VAL A 95 -0.64 14.81 7.78
CA VAL A 95 -1.20 15.71 8.79
C VAL A 95 -1.45 17.10 8.23
N PHE A 96 -0.41 17.79 7.76
CA PHE A 96 -0.49 19.18 7.31
C PHE A 96 -1.08 19.31 5.92
N GLY A 97 -0.65 18.49 4.97
CA GLY A 97 -1.20 18.47 3.61
C GLY A 97 -2.69 18.11 3.62
N GLY A 98 -3.07 17.11 4.41
CA GLY A 98 -4.47 16.74 4.61
C GLY A 98 -5.32 17.84 5.23
N THR A 99 -4.76 18.59 6.19
CA THR A 99 -5.44 19.72 6.84
C THR A 99 -5.63 20.90 5.89
N PHE A 100 -4.69 21.14 4.98
CA PHE A 100 -4.79 22.23 3.99
C PHE A 100 -5.98 22.08 3.05
N TYR A 101 -6.32 20.84 2.64
CA TYR A 101 -7.45 20.56 1.75
C TYR A 101 -8.79 20.36 2.47
N ARG A 102 -8.78 20.20 3.79
CA ARG A 102 -9.97 19.89 4.58
C ARG A 102 -11.06 20.95 4.43
N LYS A 103 -12.29 20.51 4.13
CA LYS A 103 -13.47 21.35 3.88
C LYS A 103 -13.32 22.33 2.70
N ARG A 104 -12.25 22.22 1.91
CA ARG A 104 -12.01 23.08 0.74
C ARG A 104 -12.18 22.32 -0.57
N LEU A 105 -11.72 21.07 -0.61
CA LEU A 105 -11.82 20.19 -1.78
C LEU A 105 -11.91 18.71 -1.31
N ASN A 106 -13.11 18.21 -1.00
CA ASN A 106 -13.28 16.88 -0.39
C ASN A 106 -12.83 15.73 -1.31
N ILE A 107 -13.20 15.74 -2.60
CA ILE A 107 -12.75 14.72 -3.57
C ILE A 107 -11.23 14.75 -3.75
N LYS A 108 -10.63 15.94 -3.88
CA LYS A 108 -9.17 16.09 -4.01
C LYS A 108 -8.43 15.60 -2.77
N LEU A 109 -9.00 15.83 -1.58
CA LEU A 109 -8.46 15.34 -0.33
C LEU A 109 -8.52 13.81 -0.24
N SER A 110 -9.63 13.19 -0.68
CA SER A 110 -9.73 11.73 -0.77
C SER A 110 -8.67 11.15 -1.70
N LEU A 111 -8.48 11.76 -2.89
CA LEU A 111 -7.43 11.37 -3.83
C LEU A 111 -6.03 11.53 -3.22
N PHE A 112 -5.77 12.65 -2.53
CA PHE A 112 -4.50 12.88 -1.84
C PHE A 112 -4.25 11.81 -0.78
N SER A 113 -5.24 11.51 0.07
CA SER A 113 -5.14 10.45 1.08
C SER A 113 -4.90 9.06 0.47
N ALA A 114 -5.53 8.73 -0.66
CA ALA A 114 -5.27 7.48 -1.36
C ALA A 114 -3.84 7.39 -1.93
N LYS A 115 -3.31 8.51 -2.48
CA LYS A 115 -1.91 8.59 -2.92
C LYS A 115 -0.93 8.32 -1.77
N TRP A 116 -1.21 8.85 -0.59
CA TRP A 116 -0.38 8.62 0.59
C TRP A 116 -0.45 7.19 1.10
N LEU A 117 -1.66 6.63 1.21
CA LEU A 117 -1.84 5.23 1.61
C LEU A 117 -1.09 4.30 0.66
N MET A 118 -1.12 4.60 -0.64
CA MET A 118 -0.30 3.93 -1.65
C MET A 118 1.20 4.05 -1.33
N ALA A 119 1.73 5.26 -1.19
CA ALA A 119 3.15 5.45 -0.91
C ALA A 119 3.59 4.66 0.36
N ILE A 120 2.84 4.80 1.46
CA ILE A 120 3.12 4.11 2.73
C ILE A 120 3.14 2.59 2.55
N THR A 121 2.17 2.03 1.84
CA THR A 121 2.08 0.57 1.70
C THR A 121 3.22 0.01 0.84
N ILE A 122 3.71 0.74 -0.18
CA ILE A 122 4.92 0.34 -0.94
C ILE A 122 6.13 0.31 -0.02
N PHE A 123 6.33 1.36 0.77
CA PHE A 123 7.48 1.44 1.68
C PHE A 123 7.43 0.36 2.76
N LEU A 124 6.24 0.14 3.36
CA LEU A 124 6.04 -0.96 4.31
C LEU A 124 6.31 -2.32 3.67
N TYR A 125 5.83 -2.55 2.44
CA TYR A 125 6.06 -3.81 1.72
C TYR A 125 7.55 -4.06 1.48
N ALA A 126 8.27 -3.07 0.92
CA ALA A 126 9.70 -3.19 0.64
C ALA A 126 10.52 -3.34 1.94
N LEU A 127 10.26 -2.51 2.94
CA LEU A 127 10.99 -2.55 4.20
C LEU A 127 10.72 -3.85 4.97
N SER A 128 9.47 -4.33 5.01
CA SER A 128 9.13 -5.61 5.66
C SER A 128 9.83 -6.77 4.97
N PHE A 129 9.95 -6.74 3.63
CA PHE A 129 10.70 -7.76 2.90
C PHE A 129 12.18 -7.72 3.26
N ILE A 130 12.81 -6.55 3.23
CA ILE A 130 14.23 -6.39 3.61
C ILE A 130 14.48 -6.87 5.05
N VAL A 131 13.64 -6.45 5.99
CA VAL A 131 13.72 -6.88 7.39
C VAL A 131 13.54 -8.39 7.53
N SER A 132 12.63 -9.00 6.76
CA SER A 132 12.45 -10.46 6.76
C SER A 132 13.67 -11.22 6.25
N GLN A 133 14.51 -10.62 5.40
CA GLN A 133 15.75 -11.25 4.93
C GLN A 133 16.82 -11.31 6.01
N LEU A 134 16.79 -10.41 7.00
CA LEU A 134 17.70 -10.45 8.16
C LEU A 134 17.54 -11.73 8.96
N LEU A 135 16.32 -12.26 8.96
CA LEU A 135 15.90 -13.46 9.70
C LEU A 135 16.41 -14.77 9.07
N ILE A 136 16.97 -14.73 7.86
CA ILE A 136 17.41 -15.91 7.13
C ILE A 136 18.93 -16.03 7.18
N SER A 137 19.42 -17.10 7.81
CA SER A 137 20.86 -17.36 7.89
C SER A 137 21.43 -18.02 6.63
N ILE A 138 20.61 -18.67 5.79
CA ILE A 138 21.07 -19.32 4.56
C ILE A 138 21.09 -18.34 3.39
N LYS A 139 22.29 -18.02 2.89
CA LYS A 139 22.51 -17.10 1.75
C LYS A 139 21.76 -17.49 0.47
N ILE A 140 21.80 -18.77 0.10
CA ILE A 140 21.09 -19.28 -1.09
C ILE A 140 19.57 -19.06 -0.97
N LEU A 141 19.02 -19.26 0.22
CA LEU A 141 17.59 -19.08 0.48
C LEU A 141 17.19 -17.60 0.40
N ARG A 142 18.05 -16.68 0.87
CA ARG A 142 17.85 -15.23 0.69
C ARG A 142 17.75 -14.84 -0.78
N TYR A 143 18.71 -15.27 -1.61
CA TYR A 143 18.67 -15.00 -3.04
C TYR A 143 17.43 -15.56 -3.72
N PHE A 144 17.04 -16.78 -3.34
CA PHE A 144 15.81 -17.39 -3.85
C PHE A 144 14.57 -16.54 -3.51
N TYR A 145 14.41 -16.09 -2.26
CA TYR A 145 13.30 -15.22 -1.88
C TYR A 145 13.34 -13.86 -2.56
N SER A 146 14.53 -13.32 -2.84
CA SER A 146 14.69 -12.07 -3.56
C SER A 146 14.28 -12.18 -5.02
N ILE A 147 14.57 -13.30 -5.67
CA ILE A 147 14.05 -13.61 -7.01
C ILE A 147 12.52 -13.71 -6.96
N LEU A 148 11.96 -14.42 -5.98
CA LEU A 148 10.50 -14.50 -5.81
C LEU A 148 9.86 -13.13 -5.55
N PHE A 149 10.49 -12.28 -4.77
CA PHE A 149 10.02 -10.93 -4.50
C PHE A 149 10.00 -10.09 -5.77
N ILE A 150 11.05 -10.14 -6.58
CA ILE A 150 11.08 -9.45 -7.88
C ILE A 150 9.96 -9.97 -8.80
N ILE A 151 9.81 -11.30 -8.92
CA ILE A 151 8.72 -11.91 -9.69
C ILE A 151 7.34 -11.44 -9.18
N SER A 152 7.17 -11.36 -7.85
CA SER A 152 5.93 -10.90 -7.25
C SER A 152 5.59 -9.45 -7.64
N ILE A 153 6.58 -8.56 -7.71
CA ILE A 153 6.39 -7.18 -8.16
C ILE A 153 5.86 -7.17 -9.59
N PHE A 154 6.47 -7.95 -10.49
CA PHE A 154 5.97 -8.08 -11.86
C PHE A 154 4.53 -8.60 -11.89
N LEU A 155 4.22 -9.65 -11.15
CA LEU A 155 2.85 -10.20 -11.07
C LEU A 155 1.85 -9.19 -10.52
N ILE A 156 2.22 -8.41 -9.50
CA ILE A 156 1.39 -7.35 -8.94
C ILE A 156 1.14 -6.27 -10.01
N ILE A 157 2.16 -5.85 -10.77
CA ILE A 157 2.00 -4.87 -11.86
C ILE A 157 1.07 -5.42 -12.95
N PHE A 158 1.28 -6.65 -13.40
CA PHE A 158 0.43 -7.29 -14.42
C PHE A 158 -1.01 -7.43 -13.95
N LYS A 159 -1.24 -7.92 -12.73
CA LYS A 159 -2.58 -8.05 -12.14
C LYS A 159 -3.24 -6.70 -11.95
N THR A 160 -2.49 -5.69 -11.53
CA THR A 160 -2.98 -4.31 -11.40
C THR A 160 -3.41 -3.77 -12.77
N LYS A 161 -2.58 -3.90 -13.80
CA LYS A 161 -2.91 -3.50 -15.18
C LYS A 161 -4.17 -4.20 -15.69
N LYS A 162 -4.28 -5.52 -15.47
CA LYS A 162 -5.46 -6.30 -15.83
C LYS A 162 -6.72 -5.80 -15.11
N ASN A 163 -6.65 -5.64 -13.79
CA ASN A 163 -7.76 -5.14 -12.98
C ASN A 163 -8.22 -3.74 -13.43
N ILE A 164 -7.30 -2.88 -13.89
CA ILE A 164 -7.64 -1.55 -14.43
C ILE A 164 -8.30 -1.66 -15.80
N ASN A 165 -7.78 -2.52 -16.68
CA ASN A 165 -8.39 -2.70 -18.00
C ASN A 165 -9.79 -3.31 -17.89
N GLU A 166 -9.99 -4.28 -17.00
CA GLU A 166 -11.31 -4.82 -16.66
C GLU A 166 -12.22 -3.73 -16.11
N LEU A 167 -11.70 -2.89 -15.22
CA LEU A 167 -12.44 -1.78 -14.64
C LEU A 167 -12.89 -0.79 -15.73
N LEU A 168 -11.98 -0.34 -16.59
CA LEU A 168 -12.21 0.77 -17.54
C LEU A 168 -12.84 0.36 -18.87
N TYR A 169 -12.62 -0.88 -19.31
CA TYR A 169 -13.04 -1.32 -20.65
C TYR A 169 -13.94 -2.57 -20.61
N GLY A 170 -14.23 -3.13 -19.43
CA GLY A 170 -15.03 -4.35 -19.32
C GLY A 170 -14.39 -5.60 -19.93
N GLU A 171 -13.12 -5.53 -20.35
CA GLU A 171 -12.39 -6.66 -20.94
C GLU A 171 -12.10 -7.72 -19.87
N LYS A 172 -13.04 -8.65 -19.63
CA LYS A 172 -12.77 -9.87 -18.87
C LYS A 172 -11.80 -10.74 -19.66
N LYS A 173 -10.49 -10.69 -19.37
CA LYS A 173 -9.52 -11.62 -19.94
C LYS A 173 -9.27 -12.78 -18.98
N GLU A 174 -9.51 -13.99 -19.45
CA GLU A 174 -9.52 -15.24 -18.67
C GLU A 174 -8.13 -15.88 -18.49
N ASP A 175 -7.13 -15.07 -18.14
CA ASP A 175 -5.79 -15.55 -17.78
C ASP A 175 -5.38 -15.01 -16.43
N ASP A 176 -5.77 -15.73 -15.36
CA ASP A 176 -5.13 -15.56 -14.06
C ASP A 176 -4.01 -16.59 -13.93
N PHE A 177 -2.80 -16.20 -14.37
CA PHE A 177 -1.57 -17.01 -14.31
C PHE A 177 -1.36 -17.64 -12.93
N ILE A 178 -1.75 -16.93 -11.87
CA ILE A 178 -1.66 -17.40 -10.49
C ILE A 178 -2.62 -18.56 -10.27
N SER A 179 -3.89 -18.42 -10.66
CA SER A 179 -4.88 -19.50 -10.53
C SER A 179 -4.47 -20.77 -11.30
N LYS A 180 -3.97 -20.59 -12.54
CA LYS A 180 -3.55 -21.70 -13.41
C LYS A 180 -2.31 -22.41 -12.87
N ASN A 181 -1.40 -21.69 -12.22
CA ASN A 181 -0.14 -22.23 -11.70
C ASN A 181 -0.12 -22.43 -10.18
N TRP A 182 -1.23 -22.21 -9.47
CA TRP A 182 -1.28 -22.27 -8.00
C TRP A 182 -0.83 -23.62 -7.46
N LYS A 183 -1.23 -24.71 -8.13
CA LYS A 183 -0.82 -26.06 -7.77
C LYS A 183 0.71 -26.21 -7.80
N LYS A 184 1.36 -25.76 -8.88
CA LYS A 184 2.82 -25.79 -9.03
C LYS A 184 3.53 -24.88 -8.02
N ILE A 185 2.98 -23.69 -7.76
CA ILE A 185 3.51 -22.76 -6.75
C ILE A 185 3.46 -23.40 -5.36
N ARG A 186 2.33 -24.02 -5.00
CA ARG A 186 2.16 -24.71 -3.72
C ARG A 186 3.14 -25.89 -3.57
N GLU A 187 3.31 -26.68 -4.63
CA GLU A 187 4.29 -27.79 -4.66
C GLU A 187 5.71 -27.27 -4.45
N LEU A 188 6.09 -26.19 -5.14
CA LEU A 188 7.42 -25.58 -5.01
C LEU A 188 7.67 -25.03 -3.60
N ILE A 189 6.67 -24.37 -2.99
CA ILE A 189 6.73 -23.92 -1.59
C ILE A 189 6.88 -25.12 -0.63
N GLY A 190 6.14 -26.22 -0.88
CA GLY A 190 6.24 -27.44 -0.07
C GLY A 190 7.59 -28.15 -0.18
N ILE A 191 8.20 -28.16 -1.37
CA ILE A 191 9.55 -28.69 -1.59
C ILE A 191 10.57 -27.83 -0.83
N LEU A 192 10.50 -26.50 -0.95
CA LEU A 192 11.37 -25.60 -0.19
C LEU A 192 11.23 -25.79 1.32
N PHE A 193 10.01 -25.97 1.82
CA PHE A 193 9.76 -26.26 3.23
C PHE A 193 10.45 -27.55 3.65
N SER A 194 10.28 -28.61 2.85
CA SER A 194 10.88 -29.92 3.14
C SER A 194 12.41 -29.87 3.10
N VAL A 195 12.99 -29.19 2.10
CA VAL A 195 14.45 -29.05 1.96
C VAL A 195 15.04 -28.21 3.10
N THR A 196 14.38 -27.12 3.49
CA THR A 196 14.83 -26.29 4.62
C THR A 196 14.70 -27.01 5.96
N MET A 197 13.66 -27.82 6.15
CA MET A 197 13.53 -28.71 7.30
C MET A 197 14.67 -29.72 7.37
N ILE A 198 14.93 -30.45 6.28
CA ILE A 198 16.03 -31.42 6.20
C ILE A 198 17.36 -30.74 6.49
N TYR A 199 17.61 -29.56 5.90
CA TYR A 199 18.83 -28.80 6.13
C TYR A 199 18.99 -28.40 7.60
N SER A 200 17.94 -27.88 8.24
CA SER A 200 18.00 -27.47 9.64
C SER A 200 18.31 -28.64 10.58
N VAL A 201 17.72 -29.82 10.34
CA VAL A 201 17.95 -31.01 11.18
C VAL A 201 19.35 -31.58 10.97
N LEU A 202 19.86 -31.58 9.73
CA LEU A 202 21.15 -32.19 9.41
C LEU A 202 22.36 -31.32 9.74
N PHE A 203 22.23 -29.98 9.67
CA PHE A 203 23.38 -29.08 9.72
C PHE A 203 23.37 -28.10 10.90
N GLN A 204 22.27 -27.97 11.64
CA GLN A 204 22.27 -27.20 12.90
C GLN A 204 22.53 -28.16 14.07
N ASN A 205 23.81 -28.44 14.32
CA ASN A 205 24.23 -29.17 15.51
C ASN A 205 23.92 -28.33 16.76
N ASN A 206 23.16 -28.90 17.71
CA ASN A 206 22.77 -28.38 19.04
C ASN A 206 21.40 -27.68 19.18
N SER A 207 20.54 -27.66 18.16
CA SER A 207 19.17 -27.16 18.31
C SER A 207 18.17 -28.28 18.58
N THR A 208 17.28 -28.07 19.55
CA THR A 208 16.13 -28.97 19.76
C THR A 208 15.20 -28.94 18.54
N LEU A 209 14.44 -30.02 18.29
CA LEU A 209 13.42 -30.06 17.22
C LEU A 209 12.46 -28.85 17.28
N LYS A 210 12.13 -28.38 18.49
CA LYS A 210 11.29 -27.20 18.71
C LYS A 210 11.97 -25.91 18.22
N GLN A 211 13.26 -25.73 18.49
CA GLN A 211 14.03 -24.58 17.99
C GLN A 211 14.16 -24.62 16.46
N ASN A 212 14.40 -25.78 15.87
CA ASN A 212 14.42 -25.95 14.41
C ASN A 212 13.08 -25.56 13.79
N PHE A 213 11.97 -26.00 14.37
CA PHE A 213 10.64 -25.65 13.88
C PHE A 213 10.38 -24.13 13.88
N TYR A 214 10.72 -23.42 14.95
CA TYR A 214 10.58 -21.95 14.99
C TYR A 214 11.47 -21.25 13.97
N LEU A 215 12.69 -21.75 13.80
CA LEU A 215 13.67 -21.20 12.87
C LEU A 215 13.20 -21.32 11.42
N ILE A 216 12.57 -22.44 11.09
CA ILE A 216 11.97 -22.68 9.77
C ILE A 216 10.75 -21.79 9.56
N LEU A 217 9.87 -21.66 10.57
CA LEU A 217 8.72 -20.76 10.48
C LEU A 217 9.15 -19.30 10.21
N LEU A 218 10.25 -18.90 10.83
CA LEU A 218 10.88 -17.59 10.67
C LEU A 218 11.53 -17.44 9.28
N TRP A 219 12.12 -18.49 8.70
CA TRP A 219 12.58 -18.49 7.31
C TRP A 219 11.46 -18.41 6.27
N PHE A 220 10.24 -18.80 6.61
CA PHE A 220 9.06 -18.68 5.74
C PHE A 220 8.41 -17.29 5.76
N PHE A 221 8.82 -16.42 6.70
CA PHE A 221 8.26 -15.09 6.86
C PHE A 221 8.30 -14.21 5.58
N PRO A 222 9.36 -14.21 4.75
CA PRO A 222 9.37 -13.46 3.50
C PRO A 222 8.27 -13.89 2.51
N ILE A 223 7.83 -15.15 2.53
CA ILE A 223 6.74 -15.63 1.68
C ILE A 223 5.43 -14.95 2.08
N LEU A 224 5.17 -14.81 3.39
CA LEU A 224 3.98 -14.11 3.88
C LEU A 224 3.99 -12.64 3.42
N ILE A 225 5.16 -11.99 3.47
CA ILE A 225 5.31 -10.62 2.96
C ILE A 225 4.99 -10.59 1.46
N ILE A 226 5.61 -11.46 0.66
CA ILE A 226 5.38 -11.55 -0.79
C ILE A 226 3.89 -11.71 -1.12
N VAL A 227 3.18 -12.59 -0.40
CA VAL A 227 1.73 -12.80 -0.59
C VAL A 227 0.94 -11.54 -0.19
N ALA A 228 1.32 -10.88 0.91
CA ALA A 228 0.68 -9.64 1.33
C ALA A 228 0.81 -8.51 0.29
N GLY A 229 1.85 -8.53 -0.55
CA GLY A 229 2.00 -7.61 -1.68
C GLY A 229 0.79 -7.57 -2.62
N PHE A 230 0.03 -8.65 -2.74
CA PHE A 230 -1.17 -8.69 -3.60
C PHE A 230 -2.32 -7.80 -3.11
N PHE A 231 -2.35 -7.42 -1.82
CA PHE A 231 -3.33 -6.42 -1.32
C PHE A 231 -3.17 -5.06 -2.01
N TRP A 232 -1.97 -4.75 -2.51
CA TRP A 232 -1.69 -3.56 -3.29
C TRP A 232 -2.64 -3.38 -4.49
N THR A 233 -3.00 -4.48 -5.15
CA THR A 233 -3.87 -4.45 -6.34
C THR A 233 -5.25 -3.87 -6.03
N SER A 234 -5.77 -4.09 -4.82
CA SER A 234 -7.06 -3.58 -4.36
C SER A 234 -6.99 -2.09 -4.01
N ILE A 235 -5.90 -1.68 -3.37
CA ILE A 235 -5.63 -0.26 -3.03
C ILE A 235 -5.51 0.55 -4.32
N TYR A 236 -4.77 0.04 -5.31
CA TYR A 236 -4.58 0.72 -6.59
C TYR A 236 -5.90 0.89 -7.37
N LYS A 237 -6.76 -0.14 -7.40
CA LYS A 237 -8.08 -0.06 -8.03
C LYS A 237 -8.92 1.08 -7.45
N SER A 238 -8.91 1.23 -6.12
CA SER A 238 -9.60 2.32 -5.41
C SER A 238 -9.00 3.68 -5.75
N TYR A 239 -7.67 3.77 -5.84
CA TYR A 239 -6.99 4.98 -6.29
C TYR A 239 -7.40 5.40 -7.72
N VAL A 240 -7.51 4.46 -8.65
CA VAL A 240 -7.93 4.76 -10.03
C VAL A 240 -9.36 5.30 -10.08
N LYS A 241 -10.29 4.73 -9.31
CA LYS A 241 -11.65 5.29 -9.18
C LYS A 241 -11.62 6.72 -8.67
N LEU A 242 -10.85 6.99 -7.62
CA LEU A 242 -10.67 8.34 -7.07
C LEU A 242 -10.02 9.31 -8.07
N PHE A 243 -9.08 8.81 -8.87
CA PHE A 243 -8.41 9.61 -9.89
C PHE A 243 -9.42 10.11 -10.92
N TYR A 244 -10.26 9.23 -11.47
CA TYR A 244 -11.29 9.62 -12.43
C TYR A 244 -12.43 10.41 -11.80
N LEU A 245 -12.82 10.10 -10.56
CA LEU A 245 -13.78 10.90 -9.80
C LEU A 245 -13.31 12.34 -9.66
N ASN A 246 -12.01 12.55 -9.40
CA ASN A 246 -11.43 13.89 -9.32
C ASN A 246 -11.26 14.53 -10.71
N TYR A 247 -10.92 13.76 -11.74
CA TYR A 247 -10.71 14.27 -13.10
C TYR A 247 -12.02 14.79 -13.71
N PHE A 248 -13.11 14.02 -13.60
CA PHE A 248 -14.46 14.38 -14.05
C PHE A 248 -15.34 14.90 -12.89
N SER A 249 -14.73 15.63 -11.95
CA SER A 249 -15.37 16.04 -10.69
C SER A 249 -16.71 16.77 -10.89
N GLU A 250 -16.75 17.76 -11.78
CA GLU A 250 -18.00 18.51 -12.05
C GLU A 250 -19.07 17.66 -12.75
N ASP A 251 -18.67 16.82 -13.69
CA ASP A 251 -19.59 15.96 -14.44
C ASP A 251 -20.26 14.94 -13.50
N PHE A 252 -19.47 14.31 -12.61
CA PHE A 252 -20.00 13.42 -11.58
C PHE A 252 -20.88 14.15 -10.56
N ARG A 253 -20.48 15.36 -10.11
CA ARG A 253 -21.28 16.14 -9.17
C ARG A 253 -22.66 16.45 -9.75
N LYS A 254 -22.71 16.90 -11.01
CA LYS A 254 -23.95 17.20 -11.72
C LYS A 254 -24.79 15.94 -11.94
N LYS A 255 -24.19 14.85 -12.45
CA LYS A 255 -24.86 13.56 -12.63
C LYS A 255 -25.53 13.08 -11.34
N PHE A 256 -24.82 13.16 -10.22
CA PHE A 256 -25.33 12.66 -8.95
C PHE A 256 -26.25 13.64 -8.22
N GLY A 257 -26.40 14.87 -8.73
CA GLY A 257 -27.20 15.92 -8.10
C GLY A 257 -26.70 16.27 -6.71
N VAL A 258 -25.38 16.42 -6.53
CA VAL A 258 -24.77 16.71 -5.21
C VAL A 258 -24.42 18.20 -5.10
N ASP A 259 -24.81 18.80 -3.98
CA ASP A 259 -24.55 20.21 -3.68
C ASP A 259 -23.06 20.51 -3.55
N ASN A 260 -22.66 21.74 -3.91
CA ASN A 260 -21.26 22.16 -3.81
C ASN A 260 -20.75 22.13 -2.36
N GLY A 261 -21.63 22.36 -1.38
CA GLY A 261 -21.29 22.29 0.04
C GLY A 261 -20.79 20.92 0.47
N ILE A 262 -21.44 19.85 -0.01
CA ILE A 262 -21.05 18.46 0.28
C ILE A 262 -19.83 18.07 -0.59
N TRP A 263 -19.87 18.42 -1.87
CA TRP A 263 -18.87 17.99 -2.84
C TRP A 263 -17.49 18.63 -2.63
N TYR A 264 -17.47 19.94 -2.41
CA TYR A 264 -16.24 20.71 -2.23
C TYR A 264 -15.94 20.99 -0.75
N GLY A 265 -16.98 21.09 0.08
CA GLY A 265 -16.87 21.42 1.49
C GLY A 265 -17.23 22.87 1.80
N SER A 266 -17.59 23.10 3.06
CA SER A 266 -18.06 24.38 3.60
C SER A 266 -17.08 25.56 3.50
N LYS A 267 -15.78 25.32 3.31
CA LYS A 267 -14.75 26.36 3.14
C LYS A 267 -14.33 26.56 1.68
N SER A 268 -14.93 25.85 0.72
CA SER A 268 -14.61 25.94 -0.70
C SER A 268 -14.99 27.29 -1.31
N LYS A 269 -14.39 27.63 -2.46
CA LYS A 269 -14.71 28.88 -3.18
C LYS A 269 -16.08 28.76 -3.85
N GLU A 270 -16.39 27.58 -4.34
CA GLU A 270 -17.59 27.17 -5.07
C GLU A 270 -18.81 27.31 -4.16
N TYR A 271 -18.75 26.73 -2.96
CA TYR A 271 -19.81 26.87 -1.96
C TYR A 271 -20.04 28.33 -1.54
N LYS A 272 -18.96 29.09 -1.33
CA LYS A 272 -19.07 30.52 -0.97
C LYS A 272 -19.67 31.36 -2.10
N LYS A 273 -19.39 31.04 -3.37
CA LYS A 273 -19.99 31.70 -4.52
C LYS A 273 -21.49 31.41 -4.61
N GLU A 274 -21.89 30.15 -4.43
CA GLU A 274 -23.29 29.74 -4.41
C GLU A 274 -24.08 30.41 -3.27
N GLN A 275 -23.53 30.43 -2.06
CA GLN A 275 -24.14 31.12 -0.92
C GLN A 275 -24.33 32.62 -1.19
N ARG A 276 -23.33 33.29 -1.78
CA ARG A 276 -23.45 34.71 -2.17
C ARG A 276 -24.54 34.93 -3.21
N LYS A 277 -24.62 34.09 -4.24
CA LYS A 277 -25.65 34.15 -5.28
C LYS A 277 -27.06 33.98 -4.70
N ASN A 278 -27.22 33.06 -3.76
CA ASN A 278 -28.51 32.80 -3.10
C ASN A 278 -28.88 33.92 -2.12
N SER A 279 -27.90 34.55 -1.46
CA SER A 279 -28.14 35.66 -0.51
C SER A 279 -28.46 37.00 -1.16
N ASN A 280 -28.18 37.18 -2.46
CA ASN A 280 -28.33 38.46 -3.13
C ASN A 280 -28.78 38.26 -4.60
N PRO A 281 -30.10 38.09 -4.84
CA PRO A 281 -30.62 37.70 -6.16
C PRO A 281 -30.39 38.77 -7.25
N PHE A 282 -30.04 40.00 -6.88
CA PHE A 282 -29.75 41.11 -7.79
C PHE A 282 -28.35 41.07 -8.43
N LEU A 283 -27.49 40.12 -8.08
CA LEU A 283 -26.19 39.88 -8.73
C LEU A 283 -26.27 38.97 -9.98
N ASN A 284 -27.49 38.67 -10.45
CA ASN A 284 -27.74 37.78 -11.60
C ASN A 284 -28.08 38.53 -12.91
N THR A 285 -27.98 39.86 -12.94
CA THR A 285 -28.04 40.67 -14.16
C THR A 285 -26.66 41.06 -14.62
#